data_AF-A0A946CUK3-F1
#
_entry.id   AF-A0A946CUK3-F1
#
_cell.length_a   1.000
_cell.length_b   1.000
_cell.length_c   1.000
_cell.angle_alpha   90.00
_cell.angle_beta   90.00
_cell.angle_gamma   90.00
#
_symmetry.space_group_name_H-M   'P 1'
#
loop_
_entity.id
_entity.type
_entity.pdbx_description
1 polymer ?
#
loop_
_entity_poly.entity_id
_entity_poly.type
_entity_poly.pdbx_seq_one_letter_code
_entity_poly.pdbx_strand_id
1 'polypeptide(L)'
;MSTSPVQYSTHDRNAPYWAATLIILGTLGLLADFAINTPFWNGYILDMTGPAWHYILVRGLFTTKKDNRWTRLFTPIHTFILFVLVCFSIEGIQYLEWYDSTFDPMDFLAYISILTPLFVIDLFFQEKPNVI
;
A
#
# COMPACT_ATOMS: atom_id res chain seq x y z
N MET A 1 -8.99 29.66 -31.45
CA MET A 1 -8.12 28.89 -30.55
C MET A 1 -8.95 27.70 -30.05
N SER A 2 -8.75 26.52 -30.63
CA SER A 2 -9.44 25.31 -30.18
C SER A 2 -8.77 24.85 -28.89
N THR A 3 -9.43 25.03 -27.75
CA THR A 3 -8.99 24.41 -26.49
C THR A 3 -9.40 22.95 -26.55
N SER A 4 -8.55 22.12 -27.12
CA SER A 4 -8.66 20.66 -26.97
C SER A 4 -8.82 20.36 -25.48
N PRO A 5 -9.85 19.62 -25.04
CA PRO A 5 -9.98 19.28 -23.64
C PRO A 5 -8.73 18.52 -23.17
N VAL A 6 -8.17 18.92 -22.03
CA VAL A 6 -7.04 18.22 -21.42
C VAL A 6 -7.53 16.81 -21.08
N GLN A 7 -7.03 15.82 -21.83
CA GLN A 7 -7.37 14.42 -21.61
C GLN A 7 -6.52 13.90 -20.45
N TYR A 8 -7.12 13.81 -19.27
CA TYR A 8 -6.46 13.24 -18.10
C TYR A 8 -6.41 11.72 -18.22
N SER A 9 -5.26 11.13 -17.90
CA SER A 9 -5.15 9.67 -17.80
C SER A 9 -6.03 9.18 -16.64
N THR A 10 -6.46 7.90 -16.68
CA THR A 10 -7.20 7.27 -15.58
C THR A 10 -6.42 7.36 -14.27
N HIS A 11 -5.09 7.28 -14.35
CA HIS A 11 -4.19 7.48 -13.22
C HIS A 11 -4.33 8.88 -12.61
N ASP A 12 -4.27 9.94 -13.43
CA ASP A 12 -4.36 11.33 -12.94
C ASP A 12 -5.71 11.63 -12.28
N ARG A 13 -6.78 11.05 -12.82
CA ARG A 13 -8.12 11.15 -12.25
C ARG A 13 -8.21 10.49 -10.86
N ASN A 14 -7.46 9.41 -10.65
CA ASN A 14 -7.53 8.62 -9.42
C ASN A 14 -6.50 9.04 -8.36
N ALA A 15 -5.44 9.76 -8.76
CA ALA A 15 -4.40 10.27 -7.86
C ALA A 15 -4.91 10.97 -6.58
N PRO A 16 -5.95 11.84 -6.61
CA PRO A 16 -6.45 12.45 -5.38
C PRO A 16 -7.07 11.45 -4.40
N TYR A 17 -7.73 10.39 -4.90
CA TYR A 17 -8.28 9.34 -4.03
C TYR A 17 -7.17 8.56 -3.35
N TRP A 18 -6.11 8.21 -4.10
CA TRP A 18 -4.93 7.57 -3.54
C TRP A 18 -4.19 8.45 -2.52
N ALA A 19 -4.12 9.75 -2.75
CA ALA A 19 -3.55 10.70 -1.79
C ALA A 19 -4.39 10.78 -0.51
N ALA A 20 -5.72 10.80 -0.62
CA ALA A 20 -6.61 10.75 0.54
C ALA A 20 -6.45 9.43 1.33
N THR A 21 -6.43 8.28 0.63
CA THR A 21 -6.18 6.98 1.25
C THR A 21 -4.83 6.94 1.96
N LEU A 22 -3.78 7.50 1.36
CA LEU A 22 -2.45 7.61 1.96
C LEU A 22 -2.50 8.38 3.29
N ILE A 23 -3.21 9.51 3.34
CA ILE A 23 -3.36 10.32 4.55
C ILE A 23 -4.16 9.55 5.61
N ILE A 24 -5.27 8.92 5.21
CA ILE A 24 -6.13 8.15 6.12
C ILE A 24 -5.35 6.99 6.75
N LEU A 25 -4.67 6.17 5.94
CA LEU A 25 -3.91 5.02 6.43
C LEU A 25 -2.74 5.45 7.33
N GLY A 26 -1.98 6.48 6.93
CA GLY A 26 -0.90 7.01 7.75
C GLY A 26 -1.39 7.58 9.08
N THR A 27 -2.53 8.27 9.07
CA THR A 27 -3.14 8.82 10.29
C THR A 27 -3.67 7.72 11.19
N LEU A 28 -4.32 6.68 10.64
CA LEU A 28 -4.84 5.55 11.41
C LEU A 28 -3.70 4.74 12.04
N GLY A 29 -2.63 4.46 11.28
CA GLY A 29 -1.45 3.77 11.81
C GLY A 29 -0.81 4.54 12.98
N LEU A 30 -0.61 5.85 12.82
CA LEU A 30 -0.07 6.68 13.90
C LEU A 30 -1.03 6.78 15.09
N LEU A 31 -2.34 6.93 14.86
CA LEU A 31 -3.32 7.02 15.93
C LEU A 31 -3.54 5.70 16.66
N ALA A 32 -3.26 4.54 16.05
CA ALA A 32 -3.35 3.25 16.69
C ALA A 32 -2.47 3.21 17.95
N ASP A 33 -1.25 3.72 17.85
CA ASP A 33 -0.29 3.81 18.96
C ASP A 33 -0.76 4.73 20.10
N PHE A 34 -1.45 5.84 19.77
CA PHE A 34 -1.79 6.89 20.74
C PHE A 34 -3.21 6.84 21.31
N ALA A 35 -4.19 6.42 20.52
CA ALA A 35 -5.61 6.60 20.84
C ALA A 35 -6.30 5.30 21.27
N ILE A 36 -5.69 4.15 20.96
CA ILE A 36 -6.33 2.85 21.14
C ILE A 36 -5.65 2.11 22.30
N ASN A 37 -6.30 2.18 23.47
CA ASN A 37 -5.83 1.55 24.71
C ASN A 37 -6.05 0.03 24.77
N THR A 38 -6.51 -0.59 23.70
CA THR A 38 -6.72 -2.05 23.62
C THR A 38 -5.55 -2.70 22.88
N PRO A 39 -4.82 -3.64 23.51
CA PRO A 39 -3.63 -4.28 22.91
C PRO A 39 -3.89 -4.91 21.53
N PHE A 40 -5.06 -5.53 21.36
CA PHE A 40 -5.50 -6.14 20.11
C PHE A 40 -5.48 -5.15 18.94
N TRP A 41 -6.19 -4.02 19.08
CA TRP A 41 -6.34 -3.07 17.97
C TRP A 41 -5.10 -2.21 17.72
N ASN A 42 -4.27 -2.00 18.75
CA ASN A 42 -3.07 -1.17 18.63
C ASN A 42 -2.04 -1.82 17.68
N GLY A 43 -1.72 -3.11 17.88
CA GLY A 43 -0.81 -3.86 17.00
C GLY A 43 -1.37 -4.04 15.59
N TYR A 44 -2.54 -4.67 15.47
CA TYR A 44 -3.04 -5.05 14.15
C TYR A 44 -3.38 -3.86 13.24
N ILE A 45 -3.77 -2.69 13.75
CA ILE A 45 -4.05 -1.54 12.88
C ILE A 45 -2.75 -1.05 12.23
N LEU A 46 -1.65 -1.02 12.97
CA LEU A 46 -0.36 -0.66 12.41
C LEU A 46 0.08 -1.70 11.37
N ASP A 47 -0.12 -2.99 11.66
CA ASP A 47 0.18 -4.07 10.73
C ASP A 47 -0.70 -4.00 9.46
N MET A 48 -1.99 -3.70 9.59
CA MET A 48 -2.87 -3.54 8.42
C MET A 48 -2.49 -2.31 7.58
N THR A 49 -2.24 -1.18 8.22
CA THR A 49 -2.06 0.11 7.54
C THR A 49 -0.64 0.29 7.00
N GLY A 50 0.38 -0.31 7.63
CA GLY A 50 1.78 -0.16 7.28
C GLY A 50 2.12 -0.59 5.85
N PRO A 51 1.94 -1.87 5.47
CA PRO A 51 2.21 -2.37 4.12
C PRO A 51 1.31 -1.71 3.07
N ALA A 52 0.05 -1.48 3.40
CA ALA A 52 -0.93 -0.81 2.56
C ALA A 52 -0.51 0.63 2.21
N TRP A 53 -0.06 1.38 3.21
CA TRP A 53 0.46 2.74 3.06
C TRP A 53 1.74 2.76 2.22
N HIS A 54 2.70 1.88 2.51
CA HIS A 54 3.93 1.77 1.74
C HIS A 54 3.70 1.34 0.29
N TYR A 55 2.71 0.47 0.03
CA TYR A 55 2.32 0.09 -1.33
C TYR A 55 1.96 1.33 -2.17
N ILE A 56 1.11 2.22 -1.64
CA ILE A 56 0.69 3.46 -2.32
C ILE A 56 1.89 4.38 -2.59
N LEU A 57 2.82 4.50 -1.63
CA LEU A 57 4.04 5.30 -1.75
C LEU A 57 4.96 4.77 -2.85
N VAL A 58 5.32 3.50 -2.78
CA VAL A 58 6.26 2.86 -3.72
C VAL A 58 5.72 2.89 -5.15
N ARG A 59 4.40 2.71 -5.31
CA ARG A 59 3.72 2.80 -6.61
C ARG A 59 3.56 4.24 -7.12
N GLY A 60 3.73 5.23 -6.26
CA GLY A 60 3.52 6.64 -6.61
C GLY A 60 2.07 6.94 -7.01
N LEU A 61 1.08 6.26 -6.40
CA LEU A 61 -0.32 6.38 -6.82
C LEU A 61 -0.93 7.75 -6.50
N PHE A 62 -0.38 8.44 -5.51
CA PHE A 62 -0.87 9.73 -5.00
C PHE A 62 -0.49 10.94 -5.86
N THR A 63 0.29 10.76 -6.94
CA THR A 63 0.82 11.87 -7.75
C THR A 63 0.57 11.66 -9.24
N THR A 64 0.33 12.77 -9.95
CA THR A 64 0.21 12.80 -11.42
C THR A 64 1.57 12.71 -12.11
N LYS A 65 2.67 13.00 -11.39
CA LYS A 65 4.05 12.92 -11.91
C LYS A 65 4.62 11.50 -11.78
N LYS A 66 3.87 10.50 -12.26
CA LYS A 66 4.22 9.09 -12.09
C LYS A 66 5.34 8.62 -13.01
N ASP A 67 5.56 9.27 -14.16
CA ASP A 67 6.43 8.72 -15.21
C ASP A 67 7.93 8.89 -14.86
N ASN A 68 8.49 7.92 -14.14
CA ASN A 68 9.90 7.86 -13.78
C ASN A 68 10.40 6.40 -13.79
N ARG A 69 11.73 6.21 -13.77
CA ARG A 69 12.33 4.85 -13.85
C ARG A 69 11.94 3.95 -12.67
N TRP A 70 11.61 4.54 -11.51
CA TRP A 70 11.25 3.82 -10.29
C TRP A 70 9.87 3.16 -10.41
N THR A 71 8.84 3.93 -10.77
CA THR A 71 7.46 3.44 -10.89
C THR A 71 7.25 2.46 -12.04
N ARG A 72 8.16 2.43 -13.02
CA ARG A 72 8.21 1.41 -14.09
C ARG A 72 8.64 0.03 -13.59
N LEU A 73 9.55 -0.04 -12.62
CA LEU A 73 9.98 -1.30 -12.02
C LEU A 73 8.90 -1.84 -11.06
N PHE A 74 8.35 -0.94 -10.26
CA PHE A 74 7.30 -1.24 -9.28
C PHE A 74 5.93 -1.30 -9.94
N THR A 75 5.69 -2.32 -10.77
CA THR A 75 4.33 -2.65 -11.25
C THR A 75 3.46 -3.12 -10.08
N PRO A 76 2.11 -3.10 -10.19
CA PRO A 76 1.25 -3.56 -9.09
C PRO A 76 1.63 -4.95 -8.57
N ILE A 77 1.90 -5.89 -9.49
CA ILE A 77 2.27 -7.27 -9.17
C ILE A 77 3.62 -7.33 -8.47
N HIS A 78 4.65 -6.66 -9.00
CA HIS A 78 5.98 -6.66 -8.37
C HIS A 78 5.93 -6.04 -6.98
N THR A 79 5.22 -4.93 -6.81
CA THR A 79 5.08 -4.27 -5.51
C THR A 79 4.30 -5.13 -4.53
N PHE A 80 3.20 -5.75 -4.95
CA PHE A 80 2.42 -6.64 -4.10
C PHE A 80 3.24 -7.84 -3.62
N ILE A 81 3.92 -8.54 -4.54
CA ILE A 81 4.80 -9.67 -4.20
C ILE A 81 5.91 -9.23 -3.24
N LEU A 82 6.55 -8.09 -3.50
CA LEU A 82 7.60 -7.56 -2.62
C LEU A 82 7.07 -7.35 -1.20
N PHE A 83 5.93 -6.69 -1.04
CA PHE A 83 5.37 -6.45 0.29
C PHE A 83 4.89 -7.72 0.98
N VAL A 84 4.28 -8.66 0.25
CA VAL A 84 3.92 -9.97 0.80
C VAL A 84 5.16 -10.72 1.30
N LEU A 85 6.25 -10.72 0.54
CA LEU A 85 7.51 -11.35 0.94
C LEU A 85 8.14 -10.65 2.16
N VAL A 86 8.11 -9.32 2.21
CA VAL A 86 8.59 -8.56 3.37
C VAL A 86 7.76 -8.89 4.62
N CYS A 87 6.43 -8.86 4.52
CA CYS A 87 5.54 -9.21 5.64
C CYS A 87 5.78 -10.63 6.11
N PHE A 88 5.87 -11.59 5.18
CA PHE A 88 6.18 -12.98 5.50
C PHE A 88 7.57 -13.15 6.14
N SER A 89 8.56 -12.34 5.72
CA SER A 89 9.91 -12.39 6.28
C SER A 89 9.95 -11.86 7.71
N ILE A 90 9.18 -10.81 8.02
CA ILE A 90 9.06 -10.28 9.39
C ILE A 90 8.52 -11.38 10.31
N GLU A 91 7.41 -12.01 9.93
CA GLU A 91 6.82 -13.14 10.66
C GLU A 91 7.78 -14.32 10.81
N GLY A 92 8.52 -14.66 9.75
CA GLY A 92 9.52 -15.71 9.80
C GLY A 92 10.65 -15.41 10.78
N ILE A 93 11.08 -14.15 10.88
CA ILE A 93 12.12 -13.72 11.81
C ILE A 93 11.59 -13.73 13.26
N GLN A 94 10.33 -13.33 13.49
CA GLN A 94 9.67 -13.42 14.80
C GLN A 94 9.50 -14.87 15.25
N TYR A 95 9.06 -15.75 14.33
CA TYR A 95 8.93 -17.19 14.58
C TYR A 95 10.27 -17.83 14.98
N LEU A 96 11.38 -17.33 14.42
CA LEU A 96 12.73 -17.77 14.76
C LEU A 96 13.32 -17.08 16.00
N GLU A 97 12.55 -16.20 16.66
CA GLU A 97 12.95 -15.45 17.86
C GLU A 97 14.28 -14.68 17.66
N TRP A 98 14.53 -14.17 16.46
CA TRP A 98 15.76 -13.43 16.15
C TRP A 98 15.83 -12.06 16.84
N TYR A 99 14.70 -11.55 17.33
CA TYR A 99 14.61 -10.37 18.19
C TYR A 99 13.40 -10.51 19.13
N ASP A 100 13.43 -9.76 20.23
CA ASP A 100 12.40 -9.80 21.27
C ASP A 100 11.06 -9.27 20.74
N SER A 101 10.20 -10.21 20.32
CA SER A 101 8.89 -9.97 19.74
C SER A 101 8.01 -11.21 19.88
N THR A 102 6.71 -11.00 20.03
CA THR A 102 5.74 -12.08 20.12
C THR A 102 5.31 -12.48 18.72
N PHE A 103 5.57 -13.72 18.33
CA PHE A 103 5.02 -14.27 17.09
C PHE A 103 3.50 -14.46 17.22
N ASP A 104 2.73 -13.87 16.30
CA ASP A 104 1.30 -14.09 16.17
C ASP A 104 0.94 -14.41 14.70
N PRO A 105 0.47 -15.64 14.40
CA PRO A 105 0.05 -16.01 13.05
C PRO A 105 -1.01 -15.07 12.42
N MET A 106 -1.74 -14.31 13.22
CA MET A 106 -2.73 -13.36 12.76
C MET A 106 -2.12 -12.07 12.21
N ASP A 107 -0.88 -11.73 12.56
CA ASP A 107 -0.19 -10.53 12.07
C ASP A 107 -0.01 -10.60 10.55
N PHE A 108 0.33 -11.78 10.02
CA PHE A 108 0.36 -11.99 8.57
C PHE A 108 -0.98 -11.73 7.89
N LEU A 109 -2.08 -12.21 8.49
CA LEU A 109 -3.42 -11.99 7.97
C LEU A 109 -3.81 -10.51 8.05
N ALA A 110 -3.40 -9.81 9.10
CA ALA A 110 -3.56 -8.37 9.26
C ALA A 110 -2.82 -7.62 8.13
N TYR A 111 -1.56 -7.94 7.87
CA TYR A 111 -0.76 -7.33 6.78
C TYR A 111 -1.48 -7.41 5.42
N ILE A 112 -2.00 -8.58 5.06
CA ILE A 112 -2.61 -8.80 3.74
C ILE A 112 -4.05 -8.29 3.64
N SER A 113 -4.73 -8.02 4.76
CA SER A 113 -6.17 -7.70 4.81
C SER A 113 -6.52 -6.38 4.12
N ILE A 114 -5.67 -5.35 4.21
CA ILE A 114 -5.82 -4.06 3.50
C ILE A 114 -4.97 -4.03 2.24
N LEU A 115 -3.78 -4.64 2.26
CA LEU A 115 -2.87 -4.68 1.11
C LEU A 115 -3.51 -5.36 -0.11
N THR A 116 -4.20 -6.49 0.08
CA THR A 116 -4.79 -7.24 -1.04
C THR A 116 -5.92 -6.47 -1.72
N PRO A 117 -6.91 -5.89 -1.01
CA PRO A 117 -7.90 -5.02 -1.63
C PRO A 117 -7.30 -3.84 -2.39
N LEU A 118 -6.29 -3.16 -1.84
CA LEU A 118 -5.63 -2.03 -2.53
C LEU A 118 -4.93 -2.47 -3.82
N PHE A 119 -4.24 -3.61 -3.78
CA PHE A 119 -3.62 -4.20 -4.95
C PHE A 119 -4.65 -4.50 -6.04
N VAL A 120 -5.78 -5.10 -5.67
CA VAL A 120 -6.87 -5.40 -6.61
C VAL A 120 -7.44 -4.11 -7.22
N ILE A 121 -7.64 -3.07 -6.41
CA ILE A 121 -8.10 -1.76 -6.89
C ILE A 121 -7.08 -1.11 -7.85
N ASP A 122 -5.78 -1.15 -7.52
CA ASP A 122 -4.71 -0.65 -8.41
C ASP A 122 -4.70 -1.40 -9.74
N LEU A 123 -4.84 -2.74 -9.71
CA LEU A 123 -4.95 -3.55 -10.93
C LEU A 123 -6.13 -3.14 -11.80
N PHE A 124 -7.31 -2.89 -11.22
CA PHE A 124 -8.49 -2.47 -11.97
C PHE A 124 -8.32 -1.09 -12.62
N PHE A 125 -7.50 -0.21 -12.02
CA PHE A 125 -7.23 1.13 -12.53
C PHE A 125 -5.99 1.22 -13.41
N GLN A 126 -5.26 0.12 -13.64
CA GLN A 126 -4.23 0.08 -14.67
C GLN A 126 -4.88 0.23 -16.06
N GLU A 127 -4.54 1.30 -16.77
CA GLU A 127 -4.75 1.32 -18.22
C GLU A 127 -3.91 0.19 -18.82
N LYS A 128 -4.55 -0.67 -19.62
CA LYS A 128 -3.82 -1.70 -20.37
C LYS A 128 -2.70 -1.00 -21.13
N PRO A 129 -1.45 -1.47 -21.06
CA PRO A 129 -0.41 -0.91 -21.91
C PRO A 129 -0.91 -1.01 -23.35
N ASN A 130 -0.98 0.13 -24.05
CA ASN A 130 -1.12 0.12 -25.49
C ASN A 130 0.09 -0.65 -26.01
N VAL A 131 -0.15 -1.90 -26.40
CA VAL A 131 0.81 -2.69 -27.15
C VAL A 131 0.91 -1.99 -28.50
N ILE A 132 1.92 -1.13 -28.64
CA ILE A 132 2.37 -0.57 -29.92
C ILE A 132 3.29 -1.60 -30.55
#